data_AF-A0AA89BW30-F1
#
_entry.id   AF-A0AA89BW30-F1
#
_cell.length_a   1.000
_cell.length_b   1.000
_cell.length_c   1.000
_cell.angle_alpha   90.00
_cell.angle_beta   90.00
_cell.angle_gamma   90.00
#
_symmetry.space_group_name_H-M   'P 1'
#
loop_
_entity.id
_entity.type
_entity.pdbx_description
1 polymer ?
#
loop_
_entity_poly.entity_id
_entity_poly.type
_entity_poly.pdbx_seq_one_letter_code
_entity_poly.pdbx_strand_id
1 'polypeptide(L)'
;MIITKSGRRMFPAIRVKLHGLKSDAKYKVWIEFLQLDQQKYRYVYHSSKWMVAGSGDVMVPNQAYQHPDSPVDGAFVQSQLVSFERIKLTNHDKPRPGQISLLSMQRFVPRIRIQETQVDDFEEESPMFTDSVRVSYIDRPHNFLYHIGTVPVRLTQNTNLVRVKCPSQQHKSILPDVKPIVERNAYQDFLSACQSKLISTFYPH
;
A
#
# COMPACT_ATOMS: atom_id res chain seq x y z
N MET A 1 6.21 1.83 4.53
CA MET A 1 5.85 0.51 5.11
C MET A 1 7.05 -0.11 5.81
N ILE A 2 6.89 -1.01 6.79
CA ILE A 2 8.03 -1.73 7.39
C ILE A 2 8.24 -3.05 6.66
N ILE A 3 9.49 -3.40 6.34
CA ILE A 3 9.90 -4.70 5.76
C ILE A 3 10.89 -5.41 6.67
N THR A 4 10.83 -6.73 6.72
CA THR A 4 11.70 -7.57 7.56
C THR A 4 12.03 -8.87 6.84
N LYS A 5 13.12 -9.54 7.23
CA LYS A 5 13.51 -10.84 6.66
C LYS A 5 12.40 -11.90 6.79
N SER A 6 11.69 -11.92 7.92
CA SER A 6 10.58 -12.85 8.15
C SER A 6 9.29 -12.47 7.43
N GLY A 7 9.19 -11.26 6.88
CA GLY A 7 7.98 -10.65 6.35
C GLY A 7 7.16 -9.92 7.43
N ARG A 8 6.71 -8.70 7.13
CA ARG A 8 5.88 -7.88 8.02
C ARG A 8 4.55 -7.53 7.35
N ARG A 9 3.44 -7.65 8.09
CA ARG A 9 2.11 -7.22 7.59
C ARG A 9 2.08 -5.70 7.38
N MET A 10 1.33 -5.28 6.38
CA MET A 10 1.11 -3.86 6.12
C MET A 10 0.29 -3.21 7.23
N PHE A 11 0.53 -1.92 7.41
CA PHE A 11 -0.33 -1.10 8.22
C PHE A 11 -0.39 0.33 7.64
N PRO A 12 -1.58 0.87 7.36
CA PRO A 12 -2.87 0.15 7.38
C PRO A 12 -2.91 -1.02 6.37
N ALA A 13 -3.83 -1.95 6.59
CA ALA A 13 -4.07 -3.03 5.62
C ALA A 13 -4.79 -2.45 4.39
N ILE A 14 -4.48 -2.97 3.21
CA ILE A 14 -5.17 -2.54 1.99
C ILE A 14 -6.50 -3.28 1.90
N ARG A 15 -7.59 -2.51 1.84
CA ARG A 15 -8.95 -3.01 1.62
C ARG A 15 -9.52 -2.32 0.40
N VAL A 16 -10.19 -3.08 -0.46
CA VAL A 16 -10.76 -2.55 -1.71
C VAL A 16 -12.18 -3.05 -1.93
N LYS A 17 -12.99 -2.22 -2.59
CA LYS A 17 -14.29 -2.57 -3.14
C LYS A 17 -14.15 -2.71 -4.65
N LEU A 18 -14.64 -3.83 -5.19
CA LEU A 18 -14.63 -4.09 -6.63
C LEU A 18 -15.99 -3.77 -7.23
N HIS A 19 -15.99 -3.20 -8.44
CA HIS A 19 -17.19 -2.79 -9.16
C HIS A 19 -17.08 -3.18 -10.64
N GLY A 20 -18.20 -3.43 -11.31
CA GLY A 20 -18.25 -3.66 -12.77
C GLY A 20 -17.92 -5.09 -13.24
N LEU A 21 -17.59 -6.00 -12.32
CA LEU A 21 -17.54 -7.46 -12.53
C LEU A 21 -18.90 -8.05 -12.97
N LYS A 22 -18.86 -9.10 -13.79
CA LYS A 22 -20.03 -9.89 -14.18
C LYS A 22 -20.43 -10.84 -13.05
N SER A 23 -21.72 -10.95 -12.76
CA SER A 23 -22.21 -11.75 -11.62
C SER A 23 -21.99 -13.25 -11.78
N ASP A 24 -22.01 -13.74 -13.02
CA ASP A 24 -21.94 -15.15 -13.43
C ASP A 24 -20.52 -15.64 -13.74
N ALA A 25 -19.53 -14.74 -13.73
CA ALA A 25 -18.14 -15.08 -13.98
C ALA A 25 -17.33 -15.24 -12.68
N LYS A 26 -16.24 -15.99 -12.76
CA LYS A 26 -15.26 -16.14 -11.67
C LYS A 26 -14.05 -15.26 -11.93
N TYR A 27 -13.48 -14.74 -10.86
CA TYR A 27 -12.35 -13.83 -10.91
C TYR A 27 -11.24 -14.29 -9.99
N LYS A 28 -10.00 -14.21 -10.46
CA LYS A 28 -8.82 -14.23 -9.59
C LYS A 28 -8.41 -12.79 -9.29
N VAL A 29 -8.03 -12.51 -8.05
CA VAL A 29 -7.67 -11.17 -7.57
C VAL A 29 -6.26 -11.21 -6.99
N TRP A 30 -5.41 -10.26 -7.41
CA TRP A 30 -4.05 -10.11 -6.93
C TRP A 30 -3.78 -8.69 -6.47
N ILE A 31 -2.74 -8.56 -5.65
CA ILE A 31 -2.06 -7.30 -5.37
C ILE A 31 -0.60 -7.43 -5.76
N GLU A 32 -0.07 -6.40 -6.40
CA GLU A 32 1.34 -6.24 -6.71
C GLU A 32 1.82 -4.85 -6.30
N PHE A 33 3.13 -4.62 -6.33
CA PHE A 33 3.74 -3.34 -6.00
C PHE A 33 4.57 -2.85 -7.17
N LEU A 34 4.15 -1.74 -7.78
CA LEU A 34 4.88 -1.13 -8.88
C LEU A 34 5.92 -0.16 -8.33
N GLN A 35 7.15 -0.30 -8.80
CA GLN A 35 8.21 0.67 -8.54
C GLN A 35 7.88 1.98 -9.26
N LEU A 36 7.84 3.10 -8.53
CA LEU A 36 7.48 4.40 -9.09
C LEU A 36 8.65 5.08 -9.80
N ASP A 37 9.86 4.84 -9.33
CA ASP A 37 11.09 5.40 -9.89
C ASP A 37 12.29 4.47 -9.59
N GLN A 38 13.38 4.66 -10.32
CA GLN A 38 14.64 3.97 -10.09
C GLN A 38 15.56 4.79 -9.18
N GLN A 39 15.01 5.40 -8.13
CA GLN A 39 15.77 6.23 -7.20
C GLN A 39 15.86 5.60 -5.81
N LYS A 40 17.02 5.73 -5.18
CA LYS A 40 17.24 5.37 -3.78
C LYS A 40 17.11 6.61 -2.94
N TYR A 41 16.29 6.53 -1.89
CA TYR A 41 16.01 7.65 -1.02
C TYR A 41 16.75 7.53 0.32
N ARG A 42 16.92 8.65 1.01
CA ARG A 42 17.32 8.72 2.41
C ARG A 42 16.41 9.70 3.14
N TYR A 43 16.19 9.43 4.43
CA TYR A 43 15.48 10.38 5.28
C TYR A 43 16.49 11.32 5.94
N VAL A 44 16.26 12.62 5.83
CA VAL A 44 17.08 13.67 6.42
C VAL A 44 16.37 14.19 7.67
N TYR A 45 16.87 13.81 8.84
CA TYR A 45 16.21 14.02 10.13
C TYR A 45 16.01 15.50 10.48
N HIS A 46 17.07 16.31 10.35
CA HIS A 46 17.03 17.73 10.72
C HIS A 46 16.03 18.55 9.89
N SER A 47 15.71 18.10 8.67
CA SER A 47 14.71 18.75 7.81
C SER A 47 13.41 17.96 7.69
N SER A 48 13.32 16.80 8.35
CA SER A 48 12.18 15.88 8.31
C SER A 48 11.71 15.52 6.89
N LYS A 49 12.64 15.41 5.93
CA LYS A 49 12.34 15.23 4.49
C LYS A 49 12.99 13.98 3.90
N TRP A 50 12.32 13.42 2.91
CA TRP A 50 12.92 12.41 2.02
C TRP A 50 13.70 13.10 0.92
N MET A 51 14.91 12.63 0.67
CA MET A 51 15.81 13.15 -0.37
C MET A 51 16.34 11.99 -1.21
N VAL A 52 16.63 12.27 -2.47
CA VAL A 52 17.33 11.34 -3.35
C VAL A 52 18.76 11.17 -2.84
N ALA A 53 19.19 9.92 -2.69
CA ALA A 53 20.53 9.54 -2.27
C ALA A 53 21.36 8.98 -3.44
N GLY A 54 20.72 8.57 -4.54
CA GLY A 54 21.37 8.07 -5.75
C GLY A 54 20.44 7.17 -6.57
N SER A 55 21.02 6.40 -7.48
CA SER A 55 20.31 5.40 -8.28
C SER A 55 19.84 4.23 -7.41
N GLY A 56 18.63 3.74 -7.68
CA GLY A 56 18.05 2.57 -7.06
C GLY A 56 18.27 1.30 -7.90
N ASP A 57 18.29 0.16 -7.22
CA ASP A 57 18.18 -1.17 -7.83
C ASP A 57 16.81 -1.37 -8.52
N VAL A 58 16.75 -2.31 -9.46
CA VAL A 58 15.53 -2.67 -10.20
C VAL A 58 14.84 -3.84 -9.50
N MET A 59 13.53 -3.72 -9.29
CA MET A 59 12.73 -4.80 -8.72
C MET A 59 12.62 -6.00 -9.68
N VAL A 60 12.62 -7.22 -9.12
CA VAL A 60 12.28 -8.42 -9.89
C VAL A 60 10.82 -8.34 -10.38
N PRO A 61 10.56 -8.53 -11.69
CA PRO A 61 9.20 -8.50 -12.24
C PRO A 61 8.26 -9.56 -11.63
N ASN A 62 6.95 -9.36 -11.79
CA ASN A 62 5.90 -10.35 -11.52
C ASN A 62 5.78 -10.83 -10.06
N GLN A 63 6.22 -10.04 -9.08
CA GLN A 63 5.96 -10.33 -7.67
C GLN A 63 4.52 -9.90 -7.29
N ALA A 64 3.56 -10.79 -7.51
CA ALA A 64 2.16 -10.60 -7.14
C ALA A 64 1.71 -11.59 -6.05
N TYR A 65 0.83 -11.14 -5.16
CA TYR A 65 0.16 -11.97 -4.17
C TYR A 65 -1.28 -12.21 -4.60
N GLN A 66 -1.64 -13.48 -4.82
CA GLN A 66 -3.03 -13.88 -5.08
C GLN A 66 -3.82 -13.89 -3.77
N HIS A 67 -5.02 -13.31 -3.79
CA HIS A 67 -5.93 -13.38 -2.65
C HIS A 67 -6.31 -14.85 -2.40
N PRO A 68 -6.28 -15.34 -1.14
CA PRO A 68 -6.52 -16.75 -0.83
C PRO A 68 -7.91 -17.24 -1.26
N ASP A 69 -8.88 -16.35 -1.31
CA ASP A 69 -10.25 -16.67 -1.71
C ASP A 69 -10.42 -16.73 -3.24
N SER A 70 -9.36 -16.53 -4.04
CA SER A 70 -9.41 -16.63 -5.49
C SER A 70 -9.28 -18.10 -5.97
N PRO A 71 -10.02 -18.53 -7.01
CA PRO A 71 -11.01 -17.76 -7.77
C PRO A 71 -12.31 -17.56 -6.98
N VAL A 72 -12.93 -16.39 -7.18
CA VAL A 72 -14.13 -15.96 -6.46
C VAL A 72 -15.23 -15.53 -7.43
N ASP A 73 -16.49 -15.81 -7.10
CA ASP A 73 -17.63 -15.40 -7.93
C ASP A 73 -17.78 -13.88 -7.96
N GLY A 74 -18.06 -13.34 -9.15
CA GLY A 74 -18.18 -11.90 -9.37
C GLY A 74 -19.27 -11.26 -8.52
N ALA A 75 -20.45 -11.89 -8.41
CA ALA A 75 -21.53 -11.43 -7.55
C ALA A 75 -21.10 -11.36 -6.07
N PHE A 76 -20.40 -12.39 -5.60
CA PHE A 76 -19.95 -12.46 -4.21
C PHE A 76 -18.87 -11.42 -3.90
N VAL A 77 -17.82 -11.32 -4.72
CA VAL A 77 -16.71 -10.40 -4.45
C VAL A 77 -17.13 -8.93 -4.57
N GLN A 78 -18.08 -8.61 -5.45
CA GLN A 78 -18.68 -7.27 -5.50
C GLN A 78 -19.51 -6.94 -4.28
N SER A 79 -20.08 -7.92 -3.58
CA SER A 79 -20.97 -7.67 -2.42
C SER A 79 -20.21 -7.24 -1.17
N GLN A 80 -18.92 -7.59 -1.04
CA GLN A 80 -18.12 -7.33 0.15
C GLN A 80 -16.81 -6.55 -0.13
N LEU A 81 -15.96 -6.39 0.88
CA LEU A 81 -14.62 -5.81 0.75
C LEU A 81 -13.59 -6.92 0.60
N VAL A 82 -12.64 -6.75 -0.31
CA VAL A 82 -11.47 -7.61 -0.43
C VAL A 82 -10.36 -7.05 0.46
N SER A 83 -9.83 -7.86 1.37
CA SER A 83 -8.86 -7.42 2.39
C SER A 83 -7.51 -8.12 2.22
N PHE A 84 -6.46 -7.36 1.92
CA PHE A 84 -5.09 -7.85 1.85
C PHE A 84 -4.37 -7.71 3.20
N GLU A 85 -5.02 -8.07 4.31
CA GLU A 85 -4.42 -7.98 5.65
C GLU A 85 -3.34 -9.04 5.92
N ARG A 86 -3.40 -10.17 5.20
CA ARG A 86 -2.54 -11.34 5.43
C ARG A 86 -1.19 -11.23 4.70
N ILE A 87 -1.09 -10.36 3.70
CA ILE A 87 0.14 -10.16 2.94
C ILE A 87 1.28 -9.69 3.85
N LYS A 88 2.48 -10.22 3.59
CA LYS A 88 3.70 -9.79 4.28
C LYS A 88 4.69 -9.20 3.29
N LEU A 89 5.28 -8.07 3.65
CA LEU A 89 6.35 -7.42 2.90
C LEU A 89 7.70 -7.83 3.48
N THR A 90 8.61 -8.28 2.63
CA THR A 90 9.97 -8.72 2.98
C THR A 90 11.01 -7.94 2.20
N ASN A 91 12.27 -8.08 2.59
CA ASN A 91 13.44 -7.51 1.90
C ASN A 91 14.37 -8.62 1.36
N HIS A 92 13.83 -9.83 1.20
CA HIS A 92 14.58 -11.02 0.82
C HIS A 92 14.32 -11.34 -0.66
N ASP A 93 15.37 -11.52 -1.45
CA ASP A 93 15.25 -11.72 -2.91
C ASP A 93 14.44 -12.96 -3.28
N LYS A 94 14.44 -13.97 -2.39
CA LYS A 94 13.61 -15.18 -2.50
C LYS A 94 12.51 -15.15 -1.44
N PRO A 95 11.36 -14.48 -1.69
CA PRO A 95 10.26 -14.45 -0.73
C PRO A 95 9.66 -15.84 -0.53
N ARG A 96 9.17 -16.12 0.68
CA ARG A 96 8.36 -17.31 0.95
C ARG A 96 6.95 -17.14 0.38
N PRO A 97 6.17 -18.24 0.19
CA PRO A 97 4.77 -18.14 -0.19
C PRO A 97 4.00 -17.15 0.71
N GLY A 98 3.20 -16.29 0.08
CA GLY A 98 2.45 -15.23 0.78
C GLY A 98 3.26 -13.98 1.16
N GLN A 99 4.49 -13.85 0.65
CA GLN A 99 5.33 -12.66 0.83
C GLN A 99 5.63 -11.97 -0.49
N ILE A 100 5.73 -10.65 -0.46
CA ILE A 100 6.25 -9.84 -1.57
C ILE A 100 7.56 -9.21 -1.12
N SER A 101 8.62 -9.35 -1.92
CA SER A 101 9.90 -8.69 -1.65
C SER A 101 9.82 -7.25 -2.14
N LEU A 102 10.34 -6.31 -1.37
CA LEU A 102 10.46 -4.92 -1.79
C LEU A 102 11.86 -4.42 -1.50
N LEU A 103 12.34 -3.55 -2.38
CA LEU A 103 13.61 -2.86 -2.20
C LEU A 103 13.46 -1.80 -1.12
N SER A 104 14.36 -1.84 -0.14
CA SER A 104 14.35 -0.86 0.95
C SER A 104 14.72 0.52 0.41
N MET A 105 14.08 1.56 0.93
CA MET A 105 14.38 2.96 0.61
C MET A 105 14.06 3.38 -0.83
N GLN A 106 13.19 2.65 -1.52
CA GLN A 106 12.68 3.02 -2.84
C GLN A 106 11.15 3.18 -2.82
N ARG A 107 10.56 3.83 -3.81
CA ARG A 107 9.12 4.16 -3.80
C ARG A 107 8.30 3.15 -4.58
N PHE A 108 7.22 2.67 -3.97
CA PHE A 108 6.29 1.71 -4.57
C PHE A 108 4.83 2.12 -4.40
N VAL A 109 3.99 1.83 -5.40
CA VAL A 109 2.53 1.98 -5.35
C VAL A 109 1.87 0.58 -5.42
N PRO A 110 0.93 0.23 -4.51
CA PRO A 110 0.18 -1.01 -4.64
C PRO A 110 -0.83 -0.95 -5.80
N ARG A 111 -0.83 -1.96 -6.68
CA ARG A 111 -1.81 -2.13 -7.77
C ARG A 111 -2.63 -3.40 -7.55
N ILE A 112 -3.94 -3.28 -7.67
CA ILE A 112 -4.84 -4.45 -7.70
C ILE A 112 -4.97 -4.93 -9.15
N ARG A 113 -4.77 -6.22 -9.37
CA ARG A 113 -4.99 -6.89 -10.65
C ARG A 113 -6.14 -7.87 -10.51
N ILE A 114 -7.03 -7.90 -11.50
CA ILE A 114 -8.20 -8.77 -11.52
C ILE A 114 -8.24 -9.43 -12.89
N GLN A 115 -8.55 -10.73 -12.92
CA GLN A 115 -8.64 -11.51 -14.15
C GLN A 115 -9.87 -12.38 -14.08
N GLU A 116 -10.74 -12.27 -15.08
CA GLU A 116 -11.84 -13.20 -15.30
C GLU A 116 -11.25 -14.56 -15.69
N THR A 117 -11.70 -15.64 -15.07
CA THR A 117 -11.27 -17.00 -15.44
C THR A 117 -12.26 -17.59 -16.43
N GLN A 118 -11.80 -18.04 -17.58
CA GLN A 118 -12.64 -18.83 -18.50
C GLN A 118 -12.84 -20.25 -17.92
N VAL A 119 -13.97 -20.88 -18.26
CA VAL A 119 -14.35 -22.22 -17.74
C VAL A 119 -13.56 -23.35 -18.44
N ASP A 120 -12.92 -23.08 -19.57
CA ASP A 120 -12.14 -24.03 -20.36
C ASP A 120 -10.65 -23.59 -20.45
N ASP A 121 -9.86 -23.92 -19.42
CA ASP A 121 -8.43 -23.62 -19.35
C ASP A 121 -7.63 -24.54 -20.31
N PHE A 122 -7.44 -24.11 -21.57
CA PHE A 122 -6.23 -24.45 -22.33
C PHE A 122 -5.27 -23.27 -22.27
N GLU A 123 -4.04 -23.58 -21.85
CA GLU A 123 -3.00 -22.66 -21.42
C GLU A 123 -2.66 -21.56 -22.45
N GLU A 124 -2.88 -20.31 -22.06
CA GLU A 124 -2.01 -19.12 -22.25
C GLU A 124 -2.88 -17.85 -22.12
N GLU A 125 -3.22 -17.46 -20.89
CA GLU A 125 -3.97 -16.23 -20.68
C GLU A 125 -3.05 -15.01 -20.63
N SER A 126 -3.02 -14.28 -21.75
CA SER A 126 -2.77 -12.83 -21.71
C SER A 126 -3.76 -12.21 -20.72
N PRO A 127 -3.32 -11.34 -19.78
CA PRO A 127 -4.22 -10.73 -18.82
C PRO A 127 -5.22 -9.84 -19.55
N MET A 128 -6.42 -10.36 -19.78
CA MET A 128 -7.51 -9.56 -20.32
C MET A 128 -7.96 -8.62 -19.19
N PHE A 129 -7.37 -7.43 -19.15
CA PHE A 129 -7.84 -6.36 -18.28
C PHE A 129 -9.21 -5.95 -18.79
N THR A 130 -10.26 -6.29 -18.05
CA THR A 130 -11.60 -5.79 -18.35
C THR A 130 -11.61 -4.30 -17.97
N ASP A 131 -11.51 -3.40 -18.96
CA ASP A 131 -11.52 -1.94 -18.77
C ASP A 131 -12.75 -1.42 -18.01
N SER A 132 -13.79 -2.24 -17.86
CA SER A 132 -15.00 -1.95 -17.09
C SER A 132 -14.85 -2.09 -15.56
N VAL A 133 -13.78 -2.73 -15.06
CA VAL A 133 -13.64 -3.02 -13.63
C VAL A 133 -13.02 -1.86 -12.89
N ARG A 134 -13.77 -1.31 -11.93
CA ARG A 134 -13.31 -0.21 -11.08
C ARG A 134 -12.95 -0.72 -9.69
N VAL A 135 -11.84 -0.24 -9.16
CA VAL A 135 -11.33 -0.59 -7.82
C VAL A 135 -11.38 0.65 -6.95
N SER A 136 -12.15 0.60 -5.87
CA SER A 136 -12.23 1.66 -4.86
C SER A 136 -11.43 1.25 -3.62
N TYR A 137 -10.41 2.01 -3.25
CA TYR A 137 -9.64 1.76 -2.04
C TYR A 137 -10.39 2.31 -0.81
N ILE A 138 -10.45 1.50 0.26
CA ILE A 138 -11.20 1.82 1.47
C ILE A 138 -10.23 2.07 2.63
N ASP A 139 -10.11 3.35 3.03
CA ASP A 139 -9.75 3.88 4.36
C ASP A 139 -9.45 5.41 4.26
N ARG A 140 -10.06 6.25 5.11
CA ARG A 140 -9.92 7.74 5.11
C ARG A 140 -8.65 8.23 5.84
N PRO A 141 -8.19 9.49 5.73
CA PRO A 141 -8.31 10.49 4.64
C PRO A 141 -7.17 10.30 3.60
N HIS A 142 -6.62 9.09 3.50
CA HIS A 142 -5.36 8.82 2.85
C HIS A 142 -5.51 7.89 1.64
N ASN A 143 -6.53 8.11 0.81
CA ASN A 143 -6.43 7.74 -0.60
C ASN A 143 -5.08 8.22 -1.18
N PHE A 144 -4.59 9.37 -0.70
CA PHE A 144 -3.25 9.88 -0.97
C PHE A 144 -2.11 8.88 -0.68
N LEU A 145 -2.09 8.16 0.45
CA LEU A 145 -0.90 7.36 0.84
C LEU A 145 -0.61 6.22 -0.14
N TYR A 146 -1.65 5.64 -0.73
CA TYR A 146 -1.48 4.56 -1.70
C TYR A 146 -1.14 5.09 -3.09
N HIS A 147 -1.67 6.25 -3.48
CA HIS A 147 -1.45 6.84 -4.81
C HIS A 147 -0.12 7.59 -4.93
N ILE A 148 0.40 8.19 -3.84
CA ILE A 148 1.70 8.89 -3.84
C ILE A 148 2.90 7.94 -3.66
N GLY A 149 2.62 6.67 -3.39
CA GLY A 149 3.60 5.64 -3.11
C GLY A 149 4.13 5.62 -1.67
N THR A 150 4.58 4.45 -1.25
CA THR A 150 5.22 4.19 0.03
C THR A 150 6.71 3.94 -0.18
N VAL A 151 7.53 4.38 0.79
CA VAL A 151 8.92 3.92 0.93
C VAL A 151 8.97 2.76 1.95
N PRO A 152 9.31 1.53 1.54
CA PRO A 152 9.59 0.42 2.44
C PRO A 152 10.89 0.67 3.22
N VAL A 153 10.85 0.47 4.53
CA VAL A 153 11.99 0.72 5.42
C VAL A 153 12.15 -0.43 6.42
N ARG A 154 13.37 -0.70 6.87
CA ARG A 154 13.62 -1.68 7.93
C ARG A 154 13.15 -1.18 9.31
N LEU A 155 13.23 0.13 9.53
CA LEU A 155 12.82 0.82 10.74
C LEU A 155 12.13 2.14 10.39
N THR A 156 11.14 2.57 11.18
CA THR A 156 10.42 3.82 10.94
C THR A 156 11.38 5.02 11.05
N GLN A 157 11.47 5.82 9.98
CA GLN A 157 12.38 6.97 9.92
C GLN A 157 11.75 8.26 10.45
N ASN A 158 10.42 8.41 10.32
CA ASN A 158 9.68 9.58 10.78
C ASN A 158 8.92 9.26 12.07
N THR A 159 9.24 9.96 13.17
CA THR A 159 8.66 9.75 14.50
C THR A 159 7.16 10.03 14.55
N ASN A 160 6.64 10.92 13.70
CA ASN A 160 5.19 11.14 13.58
C ASN A 160 4.46 9.90 13.05
N LEU A 161 5.10 9.12 12.17
CA LEU A 161 4.53 7.85 11.72
C LEU A 161 4.48 6.80 12.82
N VAL A 162 5.39 6.85 13.80
CA VAL A 162 5.33 5.97 14.99
C VAL A 162 4.10 6.33 15.81
N ARG A 163 3.86 7.62 16.06
CA ARG A 163 2.70 8.12 16.79
C ARG A 163 1.36 7.81 16.13
N VAL A 164 1.30 7.77 14.79
CA VAL A 164 0.08 7.35 14.08
C VAL A 164 -0.13 5.84 14.17
N LYS A 165 0.95 5.05 14.07
CA LYS A 165 0.86 3.57 14.06
C LYS A 165 0.62 2.96 15.43
N CYS A 166 1.18 3.53 16.48
CA CYS A 166 1.20 2.91 17.80
C CYS A 166 -0.19 2.86 18.48
N PRO A 167 -1.00 3.93 18.52
CA PRO A 167 -2.34 3.90 19.12
C PRO A 167 -3.32 3.02 18.34
N SER A 168 -3.14 2.91 17.02
CA SER A 168 -3.99 2.12 16.13
C SER A 168 -3.65 0.63 16.07
N GLN A 169 -2.51 0.21 16.64
CA GLN A 169 -2.11 -1.18 16.74
C GLN A 169 -2.28 -1.64 18.19
N GLN A 170 -3.45 -2.17 18.54
CA GLN A 170 -3.78 -2.67 19.89
C GLN A 170 -2.98 -3.92 20.32
N HIS A 171 -1.77 -4.15 19.81
CA HIS A 171 -0.91 -5.25 20.24
C HIS A 171 0.46 -4.76 20.71
N LYS A 172 0.68 -4.98 22.02
CA LYS A 172 1.95 -4.99 22.78
C LYS A 172 2.46 -3.64 23.27
N SER A 173 1.96 -3.27 24.44
CA SER A 173 2.59 -2.41 25.44
C SER A 173 3.94 -2.99 25.91
N ILE A 174 5.04 -2.70 25.23
CA ILE A 174 6.39 -2.70 25.81
C ILE A 174 7.23 -1.65 25.08
N LEU A 175 7.08 -0.37 25.44
CA LEU A 175 8.13 0.61 25.22
C LEU A 175 8.30 1.36 26.56
N PRO A 176 9.54 1.50 27.08
CA PRO A 176 9.77 2.24 28.31
C PRO A 176 9.35 3.71 28.11
N ASP A 177 8.79 4.31 29.17
CA ASP A 177 8.34 5.70 29.24
C ASP A 177 9.38 6.67 28.65
N VAL A 178 9.21 7.02 27.38
CA VAL A 178 9.87 8.20 26.82
C VAL A 178 8.89 9.35 27.04
N LYS A 179 9.14 10.13 28.07
CA LYS A 179 8.37 11.35 28.39
C LYS A 179 8.19 12.19 27.12
N PRO A 180 6.96 12.66 26.82
CA PRO A 180 6.73 13.47 25.64
C PRO A 180 7.46 14.81 25.81
N ILE A 181 8.44 15.08 24.96
CA ILE A 181 8.94 16.43 24.76
C ILE A 181 7.79 17.21 24.11
N VAL A 182 7.14 18.03 24.94
CA VAL A 182 6.10 18.97 24.58
C VAL A 182 6.76 20.11 23.81
N GLU A 183 6.67 20.10 22.48
CA GLU A 183 6.82 21.31 21.68
C GLU A 183 5.81 21.33 20.51
N ARG A 184 4.82 22.22 20.69
CA ARG A 184 3.97 22.94 19.72
C ARG A 184 3.46 22.20 18.46
N ASN A 185 2.17 21.84 18.51
CA ASN A 185 1.12 22.05 17.48
C ASN A 185 1.38 21.78 15.99
N ALA A 186 2.32 20.91 15.61
CA ALA A 186 2.48 20.45 14.22
C ALA A 186 1.21 19.81 13.59
N TYR A 187 0.27 19.33 14.43
CA TYR A 187 -1.02 18.78 13.97
C TYR A 187 -2.00 19.87 13.50
N GLN A 188 -2.02 21.03 14.19
CA GLN A 188 -2.86 22.15 13.79
C GLN A 188 -2.32 22.85 12.55
N ASP A 189 -0.99 22.97 12.43
CA ASP A 189 -0.34 23.52 11.24
C ASP A 189 -0.57 22.65 9.99
N PHE A 190 -0.63 21.33 10.16
CA PHE A 190 -0.96 20.40 9.08
C PHE A 190 -2.41 20.54 8.63
N LEU A 191 -3.37 20.68 9.57
CA LEU A 191 -4.78 20.89 9.24
C LEU A 191 -5.01 22.24 8.52
N SER A 192 -4.33 23.29 8.96
CA SER A 192 -4.37 24.62 8.33
C SER A 192 -3.80 24.59 6.89
N ALA A 193 -2.69 23.89 6.67
CA ALA A 193 -2.07 23.77 5.35
C ALA A 193 -2.89 22.89 4.38
N CYS A 194 -3.66 21.93 4.89
CA CYS A 194 -4.60 21.15 4.09
C CYS A 194 -5.87 21.92 3.73
N GLN A 195 -6.36 22.80 4.62
CA GLN A 195 -7.51 23.66 4.32
C GLN A 195 -7.18 24.76 3.30
N SER A 196 -5.99 25.36 3.35
CA SER A 196 -5.62 26.44 2.41
C SER A 196 -5.44 25.97 0.96
N LYS A 197 -5.10 24.70 0.72
CA LYS A 197 -4.93 24.12 -0.63
C LYS A 197 -6.23 23.59 -1.26
N LEU A 198 -7.32 23.48 -0.51
CA LEU A 198 -8.62 23.03 -1.03
C LEU A 198 -9.52 24.19 -1.48
N ILE A 199 -9.23 25.44 -1.08
CA ILE A 199 -10.06 26.60 -1.41
C ILE A 199 -9.62 27.28 -2.72
N SER A 200 -8.35 27.14 -3.15
CA SER A 200 -7.85 27.82 -4.37
C SER A 200 -8.15 27.11 -5.70
N THR A 201 -8.85 25.97 -5.69
CA THR A 201 -9.17 25.20 -6.91
C THR A 201 -10.65 25.20 -7.28
N PHE A 202 -11.53 25.91 -6.54
CA PHE A 202 -12.98 25.91 -6.82
C PHE A 202 -13.62 27.28 -7.09
N TYR A 203 -12.89 28.40 -7.05
CA TYR A 203 -13.39 29.69 -7.55
C TYR A 203 -12.25 30.49 -8.19
N PRO A 204 -12.20 30.58 -9.54
CA PRO A 204 -11.38 31.58 -10.20
C PRO A 204 -12.07 32.95 -10.11
N HIS A 205 -11.39 33.94 -9.56
CA HIS A 205 -11.60 35.35 -9.89
C HIS A 205 -10.54 35.76 -10.91
#